data_AF-A0A0R3MSS6-F1
#
_entry.id   AF-A0A0R3MSS6-F1
#
_cell.length_a   1.000
_cell.length_b   1.000
_cell.length_c   1.000
_cell.angle_alpha   90.00
_cell.angle_beta   90.00
_cell.angle_gamma   90.00
#
_symmetry.space_group_name_H-M   'P 1'
#
loop_
_entity.id
_entity.type
_entity.pdbx_description
1 polymer ?
#
loop_
_entity_poly.entity_id
_entity_poly.type
_entity_poly.pdbx_seq_one_letter_code
_entity_poly.pdbx_strand_id
1 'polypeptide(L)'
;MADRGFLSSLRYLFADFIGEDDDDTAPFLPEGLPEPVMAVASEAIHRLIDYQGPSYARLYVDRLQRFIGKRGVDDAMLGEIARLMALRMSYEDPIRIAQLKLAELQGRSAGSVDVKKFRVEELIGALPAIISEYLIDALEWLGWAQRRVSIRFSTASRYGIRRLKMEAGLRRWRLFSVRYARERVWVERWLHMIDRSLTKQPQAAPAIIQTATMIEGYGDVYRQGMADWNAIIDGLAKPTFDGVLALSDLGGAVTEARAAALPDPRQSALKRKIAEIRARATAGLYVGVSSEKT
;
A
#
# COMPACT_ATOMS: atom_id res chain seq x y z
N MET A 1 37.83 12.66 8.26
CA MET A 1 37.52 13.11 9.64
C MET A 1 36.10 13.70 9.68
N ALA A 2 35.12 12.96 9.21
CA ALA A 2 33.71 13.33 9.17
C ALA A 2 32.92 12.06 9.48
N ASP A 3 32.62 11.77 10.75
CA ASP A 3 31.77 10.60 11.09
C ASP A 3 31.26 10.49 12.54
N ARG A 4 31.37 11.53 13.38
CA ARG A 4 30.80 11.50 14.76
C ARG A 4 29.55 12.36 14.94
N GLY A 5 29.44 13.47 14.22
CA GLY A 5 28.26 14.35 14.30
C GLY A 5 27.01 13.72 13.68
N PHE A 6 27.15 13.08 12.52
CA PHE A 6 26.04 12.49 11.78
C PHE A 6 25.39 11.30 12.51
N LEU A 7 26.19 10.38 13.04
CA LEU A 7 25.69 9.26 13.85
C LEU A 7 25.05 9.72 15.16
N SER A 8 25.51 10.84 15.73
CA SER A 8 24.88 11.46 16.90
C SER A 8 23.53 12.08 16.54
N SER A 9 23.42 12.79 15.43
CA SER A 9 22.16 13.38 14.95
C SER A 9 21.14 12.31 14.57
N LEU A 10 21.56 11.21 13.92
CA LEU A 10 20.71 10.03 13.71
C LEU A 10 20.31 9.40 15.04
N ARG A 11 21.22 9.25 16.01
CA ARG A 11 20.89 8.70 17.33
C ARG A 11 19.87 9.56 18.08
N TYR A 12 19.93 10.89 17.99
CA TYR A 12 18.94 11.78 18.60
C TYR A 12 17.60 11.79 17.85
N LEU A 13 17.62 11.77 16.51
CA LEU A 13 16.40 11.66 15.69
C LEU A 13 15.74 10.28 15.82
N PHE A 14 16.55 9.25 16.06
CA PHE A 14 16.08 7.96 16.52
C PHE A 14 15.57 8.06 17.96
N ALA A 15 16.27 8.67 18.92
CA ALA A 15 15.85 8.75 20.33
C ALA A 15 14.55 9.53 20.56
N ASP A 16 14.34 10.65 19.86
CA ASP A 16 13.12 11.47 19.99
C ASP A 16 11.87 10.79 19.37
N PHE A 17 12.06 9.73 18.56
CA PHE A 17 10.97 8.92 17.97
C PHE A 17 10.98 7.45 18.45
N ILE A 18 12.07 7.00 19.10
CA ILE A 18 12.12 5.92 20.09
C ILE A 18 11.47 6.52 21.34
N GLY A 19 10.22 6.96 21.21
CA GLY A 19 9.44 7.35 22.37
C GLY A 19 9.47 6.18 23.34
N GLU A 20 9.86 6.49 24.57
CA GLU A 20 9.66 5.66 25.76
C GLU A 20 8.16 5.35 26.02
N ASP A 21 7.27 5.76 25.10
CA ASP A 21 5.84 5.45 25.03
C ASP A 21 5.54 4.19 24.17
N ASP A 22 6.41 3.17 24.21
CA ASP A 22 6.02 1.80 23.83
C ASP A 22 5.01 1.31 24.89
N ASP A 23 3.79 1.83 24.84
CA ASP A 23 2.64 1.04 25.26
C ASP A 23 2.58 -0.14 24.27
N ASP A 24 3.35 -1.18 24.61
CA ASP A 24 3.42 -2.48 23.94
C ASP A 24 2.08 -3.24 24.03
N THR A 25 1.09 -2.63 24.66
CA THR A 25 -0.28 -3.12 24.72
C THR A 25 -0.88 -3.15 23.32
N ALA A 26 -1.33 -4.35 22.92
CA ALA A 26 -2.06 -4.54 21.68
C ALA A 26 -3.31 -3.65 21.67
N PRO A 27 -3.61 -2.93 20.56
CA PRO A 27 -4.83 -2.15 20.48
C PRO A 27 -6.07 -3.04 20.56
N PHE A 28 -7.09 -2.54 21.22
CA PHE A 28 -8.41 -3.17 21.23
C PHE A 28 -9.11 -2.99 19.88
N LEU A 29 -10.12 -3.82 19.64
CA LEU A 29 -11.05 -3.60 18.53
C LEU A 29 -11.75 -2.25 18.73
N PRO A 30 -11.99 -1.50 17.65
CA PRO A 30 -12.67 -0.21 17.75
C PRO A 30 -14.11 -0.40 18.24
N GLU A 31 -14.57 0.52 19.08
CA GLU A 31 -15.96 0.55 19.54
C GLU A 31 -16.93 0.72 18.37
N GLY A 32 -18.09 0.07 18.45
CA GLY A 32 -19.12 0.12 17.40
C GLY A 32 -18.82 -0.69 16.15
N LEU A 33 -17.78 -1.53 16.16
CA LEU A 33 -17.47 -2.42 15.05
C LEU A 33 -18.56 -3.50 14.90
N PRO A 34 -19.17 -3.68 13.71
CA PRO A 34 -20.13 -4.74 13.47
C PRO A 34 -19.52 -6.14 13.66
N GLU A 35 -20.31 -7.06 14.23
CA GLU A 35 -19.90 -8.45 14.50
C GLU A 35 -19.27 -9.16 13.28
N PRO A 36 -19.81 -9.03 12.04
CA PRO A 36 -19.20 -9.65 10.87
C PRO A 36 -17.78 -9.16 10.55
N VAL A 37 -17.40 -7.96 11.01
CA VAL A 37 -16.11 -7.32 10.71
C VAL A 37 -15.09 -7.56 11.83
N MET A 38 -15.54 -7.91 13.04
CA MET A 38 -14.66 -8.11 14.21
C MET A 38 -13.55 -9.14 13.95
N ALA A 39 -13.87 -10.27 13.30
CA ALA A 39 -12.89 -11.31 12.98
C ALA A 39 -11.80 -10.78 12.03
N VAL A 40 -12.20 -10.07 10.98
CA VAL A 40 -11.29 -9.49 9.97
C VAL A 40 -10.39 -8.43 10.61
N ALA A 41 -10.94 -7.56 11.46
CA ALA A 41 -10.19 -6.54 12.15
C ALA A 41 -9.20 -7.13 13.18
N SER A 42 -9.61 -8.18 13.89
CA SER A 42 -8.75 -8.89 14.85
C SER A 42 -7.55 -9.55 14.15
N GLU A 43 -7.79 -10.25 13.03
CA GLU A 43 -6.71 -10.84 12.23
C GLU A 43 -5.76 -9.76 11.71
N ALA A 44 -6.30 -8.64 11.22
CA ALA A 44 -5.51 -7.50 10.76
C ALA A 44 -4.63 -6.90 11.88
N ILE A 45 -5.16 -6.73 13.09
CA ILE A 45 -4.41 -6.23 14.24
C ILE A 45 -3.25 -7.16 14.55
N HIS A 46 -3.49 -8.46 14.71
CA HIS A 46 -2.42 -9.44 14.98
C HIS A 46 -1.34 -9.41 13.90
N ARG A 47 -1.76 -9.42 12.62
CA ARG A 47 -0.84 -9.35 11.48
C ARG A 47 0.05 -8.11 11.53
N LEU A 48 -0.50 -6.95 11.90
CA LEU A 48 0.22 -5.68 11.94
C LEU A 48 1.14 -5.55 13.17
N ILE A 49 0.75 -6.15 14.30
CA ILE A 49 1.61 -6.31 15.47
C ILE A 49 2.85 -7.15 15.10
N ASP A 50 2.63 -8.30 14.45
CA ASP A 50 3.74 -9.15 13.97
C ASP A 50 4.60 -8.44 12.93
N TYR A 51 3.98 -7.62 12.08
CA TYR A 51 4.64 -6.89 11.03
C TYR A 51 5.59 -5.82 11.60
N GLN A 52 5.07 -4.91 12.43
CA GLN A 52 5.76 -3.68 12.83
C GLN A 52 5.58 -3.31 14.31
N GLY A 53 4.61 -3.89 15.01
CA GLY A 53 4.38 -3.69 16.45
C GLY A 53 3.03 -3.05 16.78
N PRO A 54 2.69 -2.96 18.09
CA PRO A 54 1.38 -2.47 18.57
C PRO A 54 1.05 -1.04 18.14
N SER A 55 2.03 -0.13 18.14
CA SER A 55 1.85 1.25 17.66
C SER A 55 1.45 1.32 16.19
N TYR A 56 1.94 0.41 15.34
CA TYR A 56 1.55 0.36 13.94
C TYR A 56 0.14 -0.20 13.74
N ALA A 57 -0.26 -1.18 14.55
CA ALA A 57 -1.62 -1.69 14.56
C ALA A 57 -2.63 -0.63 15.05
N ARG A 58 -2.25 0.24 15.99
CA ARG A 58 -3.07 1.40 16.41
C ARG A 58 -3.42 2.30 15.23
N LEU A 59 -2.44 2.62 14.36
CA LEU A 59 -2.69 3.40 13.15
C LEU A 59 -3.69 2.74 12.18
N TYR A 60 -3.80 1.42 12.18
CA TYR A 60 -4.82 0.71 11.40
C TYR A 60 -6.21 0.88 12.03
N VAL A 61 -6.30 0.74 13.35
CA VAL A 61 -7.55 0.93 14.10
C VAL A 61 -8.06 2.36 13.93
N ASP A 62 -7.21 3.37 14.10
CA ASP A 62 -7.56 4.79 13.93
C ASP A 62 -8.11 5.11 12.54
N ARG A 63 -7.59 4.44 11.50
CA ARG A 63 -8.08 4.59 10.13
C ARG A 63 -9.43 3.90 9.93
N LEU A 64 -9.58 2.69 10.47
CA LEU A 64 -10.81 1.91 10.34
C LEU A 64 -11.98 2.61 11.04
N GLN A 65 -11.73 3.21 12.21
CA GLN A 65 -12.71 3.99 12.96
C GLN A 65 -13.39 5.09 12.14
N ARG A 66 -12.70 5.68 11.16
CA ARG A 66 -13.26 6.75 10.30
C ARG A 66 -14.44 6.30 9.43
N PHE A 67 -14.64 4.99 9.28
CA PHE A 67 -15.67 4.38 8.44
C PHE A 67 -16.75 3.66 9.25
N ILE A 68 -16.55 3.45 10.55
CA ILE A 68 -17.53 2.82 11.43
C ILE A 68 -18.74 3.75 11.59
N GLY A 69 -19.95 3.22 11.36
CA GLY A 69 -21.20 3.99 11.45
C GLY A 69 -21.36 5.08 10.38
N LYS A 70 -20.47 5.13 9.39
CA LYS A 70 -20.52 6.14 8.33
C LYS A 70 -21.67 5.87 7.37
N ARG A 71 -22.48 6.90 7.08
CA ARG A 71 -23.61 6.78 6.14
C ARG A 71 -23.12 6.28 4.77
N GLY A 72 -23.77 5.23 4.26
CA GLY A 72 -23.45 4.63 2.97
C GLY A 72 -22.36 3.55 3.01
N VAL A 73 -21.80 3.27 4.19
CA VAL A 73 -20.92 2.11 4.43
C VAL A 73 -21.74 1.02 5.10
N ASP A 74 -21.89 -0.12 4.44
CA ASP A 74 -22.46 -1.33 5.04
C ASP A 74 -21.35 -2.23 5.64
N ASP A 75 -21.76 -3.26 6.38
CA ASP A 75 -20.84 -4.16 7.07
C ASP A 75 -19.89 -4.89 6.11
N ALA A 76 -20.37 -5.24 4.91
CA ALA A 76 -19.56 -5.89 3.89
C ALA A 76 -18.46 -4.96 3.37
N MET A 77 -18.82 -3.71 3.06
CA MET A 77 -17.92 -2.66 2.62
C MET A 77 -16.86 -2.36 3.69
N LEU A 78 -17.27 -2.25 4.95
CA LEU A 78 -16.36 -2.02 6.07
C LEU A 78 -15.38 -3.20 6.23
N GLY A 79 -15.87 -4.44 6.10
CA GLY A 79 -15.05 -5.65 6.07
C GLY A 79 -14.01 -5.66 4.95
N GLU A 80 -14.38 -5.20 3.75
CA GLU A 80 -13.45 -5.08 2.63
C GLU A 80 -12.39 -4.00 2.87
N ILE A 81 -12.78 -2.84 3.39
CA ILE A 81 -11.86 -1.76 3.76
C ILE A 81 -10.85 -2.29 4.79
N ALA A 82 -11.32 -2.94 5.86
CA ALA A 82 -10.49 -3.56 6.89
C ALA A 82 -9.46 -4.52 6.28
N ARG A 83 -9.93 -5.51 5.50
CA ARG A 83 -9.08 -6.54 4.89
C ARG A 83 -8.04 -5.95 3.93
N LEU A 84 -8.47 -5.10 3.00
CA LEU A 84 -7.59 -4.54 1.97
C LEU A 84 -6.60 -3.54 2.56
N MET A 85 -7.03 -2.71 3.52
CA MET A 85 -6.13 -1.79 4.22
C MET A 85 -5.04 -2.55 4.97
N ALA A 86 -5.39 -3.61 5.70
CA ALA A 86 -4.41 -4.44 6.40
C ALA A 86 -3.39 -5.05 5.44
N LEU A 87 -3.85 -5.59 4.30
CA LEU A 87 -2.99 -6.14 3.26
C LEU A 87 -2.00 -5.09 2.71
N ARG A 88 -2.48 -3.87 2.46
CA ARG A 88 -1.66 -2.78 1.93
C ARG A 88 -0.70 -2.17 2.96
N MET A 89 -1.08 -2.19 4.24
CA MET A 89 -0.21 -1.82 5.36
C MET A 89 0.85 -2.88 5.68
N SER A 90 0.63 -4.15 5.30
CA SER A 90 1.56 -5.26 5.54
C SER A 90 2.17 -5.82 4.24
N TYR A 91 2.81 -4.97 3.45
CA TYR A 91 3.40 -5.39 2.16
C TYR A 91 4.64 -6.29 2.33
N GLU A 92 4.92 -7.11 1.32
CA GLU A 92 6.12 -7.95 1.29
C GLU A 92 7.37 -7.13 0.92
N ASP A 93 8.25 -6.98 1.90
CA ASP A 93 9.62 -6.51 1.75
C ASP A 93 10.62 -7.58 2.26
N PRO A 94 11.93 -7.43 1.99
CA PRO A 94 12.93 -8.39 2.45
C PRO A 94 12.87 -8.67 3.97
N ILE A 95 12.57 -7.64 4.77
CA ILE A 95 12.42 -7.76 6.23
C ILE A 95 11.22 -8.66 6.56
N ARG A 96 10.07 -8.47 5.91
CA ARG A 96 8.85 -9.26 6.13
C ARG A 96 9.05 -10.69 5.68
N ILE A 97 9.74 -10.91 4.57
CA ILE A 97 10.09 -12.25 4.10
C ILE A 97 10.96 -12.95 5.13
N ALA A 98 11.95 -12.26 5.71
CA ALA A 98 12.75 -12.81 6.78
C ALA A 98 11.91 -13.14 8.04
N GLN A 99 10.99 -12.26 8.43
CA GLN A 99 10.04 -12.51 9.53
C GLN A 99 9.19 -13.76 9.28
N LEU A 100 8.60 -13.89 8.09
CA LEU A 100 7.78 -15.04 7.69
C LEU A 100 8.60 -16.34 7.70
N LYS A 101 9.83 -16.33 7.19
CA LYS A 101 10.73 -17.49 7.24
C LYS A 101 11.12 -17.91 8.66
N LEU A 102 11.29 -16.95 9.57
CA LEU A 102 11.52 -17.27 10.98
C LEU A 102 10.29 -17.86 11.66
N ALA A 103 9.09 -17.39 11.30
CA ALA A 103 7.83 -17.94 11.81
C ALA A 103 7.60 -19.39 11.31
N GLU A 104 7.87 -19.68 10.02
CA GLU A 104 7.82 -21.04 9.46
C GLU A 104 8.71 -22.03 10.25
N LEU A 105 9.90 -21.59 10.67
CA LEU A 105 10.83 -22.39 11.46
C LEU A 105 10.27 -22.73 12.85
N GLN A 106 9.57 -21.78 13.49
CA GLN A 106 8.94 -21.99 14.80
C GLN A 106 7.75 -22.97 14.70
N GLY A 107 7.06 -23.01 13.55
CA GLY A 107 5.97 -23.93 13.24
C GLY A 107 6.37 -25.36 12.88
N ARG A 108 7.66 -25.73 12.98
CA ARG A 108 8.24 -27.07 12.74
C ARG A 108 8.50 -27.48 11.26
N SER A 109 8.42 -26.55 10.30
CA SER A 109 8.88 -26.78 8.92
C SER A 109 10.35 -26.37 8.74
N ALA A 110 11.26 -27.11 9.40
CA ALA A 110 12.70 -26.84 9.31
C ALA A 110 13.26 -27.21 7.92
N GLY A 111 14.21 -26.40 7.42
CA GLY A 111 14.93 -26.67 6.16
C GLY A 111 14.39 -26.00 4.89
N SER A 112 13.39 -25.11 5.00
CA SER A 112 12.86 -24.32 3.88
C SER A 112 13.94 -23.40 3.27
N VAL A 113 14.01 -23.40 1.93
CA VAL A 113 14.87 -22.51 1.14
C VAL A 113 14.00 -21.81 0.11
N ASP A 114 13.94 -20.48 0.20
CA ASP A 114 13.28 -19.65 -0.78
C ASP A 114 14.28 -18.70 -1.42
N VAL A 115 14.17 -18.52 -2.74
CA VAL A 115 15.05 -17.64 -3.52
C VAL A 115 14.16 -16.62 -4.21
N LYS A 116 14.13 -15.41 -3.66
CA LYS A 116 13.39 -14.28 -4.24
C LYS A 116 14.35 -13.37 -5.02
N LYS A 117 13.92 -12.91 -6.19
CA LYS A 117 14.69 -12.02 -7.07
C LYS A 117 14.20 -10.59 -6.86
N PHE A 118 15.03 -9.75 -6.28
CA PHE A 118 14.74 -8.32 -6.09
C PHE A 118 15.52 -7.47 -7.08
N ARG A 119 15.00 -6.31 -7.43
CA ARG A 119 15.82 -5.26 -8.07
C ARG A 119 16.68 -4.58 -7.01
N VAL A 120 17.87 -4.13 -7.38
CA VAL A 120 18.73 -3.35 -6.47
C VAL A 120 17.97 -2.13 -5.91
N GLU A 121 17.20 -1.44 -6.76
CA GLU A 121 16.32 -0.34 -6.37
C GLU A 121 15.28 -0.73 -5.29
N GLU A 122 14.76 -1.96 -5.28
CA GLU A 122 13.81 -2.42 -4.26
C GLU A 122 14.49 -2.68 -2.92
N LEU A 123 15.73 -3.18 -2.95
CA LEU A 123 16.56 -3.36 -1.76
C LEU A 123 16.90 -2.01 -1.15
N ILE A 124 17.23 -1.02 -1.99
CA ILE A 124 17.44 0.36 -1.54
C ILE A 124 16.15 0.98 -1.02
N GLY A 125 15.02 0.74 -1.69
CA GLY A 125 13.71 1.25 -1.27
C GLY A 125 13.26 0.71 0.09
N ALA A 126 13.86 -0.37 0.59
CA ALA A 126 13.67 -0.92 1.93
C ALA A 126 14.66 -0.35 2.97
N LEU A 127 15.69 0.39 2.55
CA LEU A 127 16.62 1.10 3.45
C LEU A 127 16.06 2.46 3.90
N PRO A 128 16.52 3.00 5.04
CA PRO A 128 16.18 4.35 5.47
C PRO A 128 16.48 5.40 4.39
N ALA A 129 15.57 6.36 4.20
CA ALA A 129 15.66 7.40 3.17
C ALA A 129 17.02 8.11 3.14
N ILE A 130 17.57 8.37 4.33
CA ILE A 130 18.86 9.05 4.53
C ILE A 130 20.05 8.27 3.95
N ILE A 131 19.99 6.93 3.94
CA ILE A 131 21.03 6.07 3.33
C ILE A 131 20.74 5.88 1.84
N SER A 132 19.46 5.90 1.45
CA SER A 132 19.05 5.67 0.07
C SER A 132 19.54 6.77 -0.87
N GLU A 133 19.50 8.04 -0.49
CA GLU A 133 19.87 9.17 -1.37
C GLU A 133 21.34 9.07 -1.84
N TYR A 134 22.28 8.83 -0.93
CA TYR A 134 23.70 8.69 -1.28
C TYR A 134 24.01 7.42 -2.10
N LEU A 135 23.23 6.35 -1.90
CA LEU A 135 23.46 5.06 -2.55
C LEU A 135 22.79 4.99 -3.93
N ILE A 136 21.67 5.69 -4.12
CA ILE A 136 20.96 5.81 -5.41
C ILE A 136 21.88 6.50 -6.42
N ASP A 137 22.45 7.66 -6.07
CA ASP A 137 23.31 8.42 -6.99
C ASP A 137 24.55 7.61 -7.43
N ALA A 138 25.18 6.90 -6.50
CA ALA A 138 26.33 6.05 -6.79
C ALA A 138 25.97 4.82 -7.67
N LEU A 139 24.81 4.20 -7.44
CA LEU A 139 24.38 3.01 -8.18
C LEU A 139 23.74 3.35 -9.54
N GLU A 140 23.12 4.52 -9.67
CA GLU A 140 22.69 5.08 -10.95
C GLU A 140 23.89 5.41 -11.83
N TRP A 141 24.92 6.06 -11.28
CA TRP A 141 26.18 6.31 -11.99
C TRP A 141 26.85 5.01 -12.47
N LEU A 142 26.76 3.94 -11.68
CA LEU A 142 27.29 2.61 -12.05
C LEU A 142 26.35 1.81 -12.97
N GLY A 143 25.13 2.29 -13.26
CA GLY A 143 24.14 1.59 -14.07
C GLY A 143 23.60 0.29 -13.42
N TRP A 144 23.71 0.15 -12.10
CA TRP A 144 23.36 -1.07 -11.38
C TRP A 144 21.97 -1.03 -10.73
N ALA A 145 21.33 0.13 -10.67
CA ALA A 145 20.02 0.32 -10.06
C ALA A 145 18.94 -0.65 -10.59
N GLN A 146 19.01 -0.97 -11.90
CA GLN A 146 18.05 -1.85 -12.57
C GLN A 146 18.47 -3.34 -12.56
N ARG A 147 19.61 -3.71 -11.96
CA ARG A 147 20.05 -5.11 -11.90
C ARG A 147 19.17 -5.93 -10.95
N ARG A 148 18.96 -7.20 -11.30
CA ARG A 148 18.25 -8.17 -10.46
C ARG A 148 19.25 -8.93 -9.61
N VAL A 149 19.00 -8.97 -8.30
CA VAL A 149 19.77 -9.72 -7.30
C VAL A 149 18.90 -10.83 -6.75
N SER A 150 19.40 -12.06 -6.76
CA SER A 150 18.76 -13.18 -6.08
C SER A 150 19.17 -13.20 -4.61
N ILE A 151 18.20 -13.07 -3.72
CA ILE A 151 18.41 -13.23 -2.28
C ILE A 151 17.84 -14.59 -1.86
N ARG A 152 18.72 -15.39 -1.26
CA ARG A 152 18.37 -16.68 -0.68
C ARG A 152 17.98 -16.50 0.78
N PHE A 153 16.73 -16.82 1.10
CA PHE A 153 16.22 -16.91 2.47
C PHE A 153 16.18 -18.39 2.85
N SER A 154 17.08 -18.81 3.71
CA SER A 154 17.23 -20.22 4.08
C SER A 154 17.25 -20.39 5.59
N THR A 155 16.41 -21.29 6.06
CA THR A 155 16.42 -21.77 7.44
C THR A 155 17.21 -23.08 7.60
N ALA A 156 17.95 -23.50 6.56
CA ALA A 156 18.66 -24.79 6.54
C ALA A 156 19.99 -24.77 7.32
N SER A 157 20.54 -23.58 7.63
CA SER A 157 21.79 -23.45 8.39
C SER A 157 21.67 -22.46 9.55
N ARG A 158 22.44 -22.69 10.62
CA ARG A 158 22.52 -21.79 11.79
C ARG A 158 22.94 -20.36 11.39
N TYR A 159 23.83 -20.23 10.42
CA TYR A 159 24.23 -18.94 9.86
C TYR A 159 23.10 -18.26 9.08
N GLY A 160 22.35 -19.01 8.27
CA GLY A 160 21.17 -18.50 7.57
C GLY A 160 20.10 -18.00 8.54
N ILE A 161 19.80 -18.76 9.59
CA ILE A 161 18.87 -18.35 10.65
C ILE A 161 19.36 -17.08 11.37
N ARG A 162 20.65 -16.98 11.71
CA ARG A 162 21.21 -15.79 12.34
C ARG A 162 21.09 -14.56 11.44
N ARG A 163 21.34 -14.70 10.14
CA ARG A 163 21.15 -13.63 9.15
C ARG A 163 19.68 -13.20 9.06
N LEU A 164 18.75 -14.15 8.97
CA LEU A 164 17.31 -13.85 8.95
C LEU A 164 16.87 -13.10 10.22
N LYS A 165 17.41 -13.48 11.40
CA LYS A 165 17.14 -12.75 12.65
C LYS A 165 17.66 -11.31 12.61
N MET A 166 18.84 -11.08 12.04
CA MET A 166 19.35 -9.72 11.86
C MET A 166 18.45 -8.92 10.91
N GLU A 167 18.11 -9.48 9.75
CA GLU A 167 17.23 -8.83 8.75
C GLU A 167 15.84 -8.54 9.33
N ALA A 168 15.22 -9.49 10.05
CA ALA A 168 13.94 -9.29 10.73
C ALA A 168 14.01 -8.25 11.86
N GLY A 169 15.16 -8.15 12.54
CA GLY A 169 15.43 -7.13 13.57
C GLY A 169 15.43 -5.70 13.01
N LEU A 170 15.64 -5.53 11.70
CA LEU A 170 15.55 -4.24 11.03
C LEU A 170 14.09 -3.77 10.80
N ARG A 171 13.08 -4.44 11.36
CA ARG A 171 11.67 -4.01 11.25
C ARG A 171 11.47 -2.55 11.62
N ARG A 172 12.13 -2.02 12.65
CA ARG A 172 12.00 -0.59 13.03
C ARG A 172 12.52 0.35 11.95
N TRP A 173 13.50 -0.09 11.15
CA TRP A 173 14.07 0.71 10.06
C TRP A 173 13.12 0.84 8.86
N ARG A 174 12.17 -0.09 8.72
CA ARG A 174 11.15 -0.07 7.67
C ARG A 174 10.37 1.24 7.64
N LEU A 175 10.05 1.82 8.80
CA LEU A 175 9.29 3.09 8.89
C LEU A 175 10.04 4.28 8.29
N PHE A 176 11.36 4.17 8.15
CA PHE A 176 12.19 5.20 7.52
C PHE A 176 12.40 4.95 6.03
N SER A 177 11.85 3.87 5.49
CA SER A 177 12.07 3.49 4.10
C SER A 177 11.25 4.36 3.13
N VAL A 178 11.83 4.65 1.97
CA VAL A 178 11.14 5.38 0.89
C VAL A 178 9.88 4.64 0.46
N ARG A 179 9.93 3.31 0.44
CA ARG A 179 8.76 2.47 0.15
C ARG A 179 7.65 2.71 1.17
N TYR A 180 7.96 2.69 2.46
CA TYR A 180 6.97 2.96 3.51
C TYR A 180 6.31 4.33 3.35
N ALA A 181 7.09 5.38 3.10
CA ALA A 181 6.55 6.72 2.90
C ALA A 181 5.54 6.78 1.74
N ARG A 182 5.88 6.15 0.60
CA ARG A 182 4.99 6.04 -0.58
C ARG A 182 3.71 5.25 -0.26
N GLU A 183 3.84 4.11 0.41
CA GLU A 183 2.71 3.26 0.79
C GLU A 183 1.76 3.97 1.76
N ARG A 184 2.30 4.68 2.76
CA ARG A 184 1.50 5.47 3.70
C ARG A 184 0.69 6.55 2.99
N VAL A 185 1.31 7.32 2.10
CA VAL A 185 0.62 8.36 1.31
C VAL A 185 -0.46 7.74 0.44
N TRP A 186 -0.17 6.61 -0.18
CA TRP A 186 -1.13 5.90 -1.01
C TRP A 186 -2.35 5.41 -0.21
N VAL A 187 -2.15 4.79 0.97
CA VAL A 187 -3.25 4.32 1.82
C VAL A 187 -4.18 5.48 2.20
N GLU A 188 -3.64 6.61 2.67
CA GLU A 188 -4.46 7.78 3.01
C GLU A 188 -5.20 8.33 1.80
N ARG A 189 -4.53 8.40 0.63
CA ARG A 189 -5.16 8.86 -0.61
C ARG A 189 -6.29 7.92 -1.04
N TRP A 190 -6.12 6.61 -0.90
CA TRP A 190 -7.15 5.63 -1.23
C TRP A 190 -8.36 5.75 -0.28
N LEU A 191 -8.14 5.83 1.02
CA LEU A 191 -9.21 6.08 2.01
C LEU A 191 -9.94 7.40 1.73
N HIS A 192 -9.21 8.44 1.36
CA HIS A 192 -9.80 9.72 0.96
C HIS A 192 -10.65 9.61 -0.32
N MET A 193 -10.25 8.80 -1.31
CA MET A 193 -11.08 8.57 -2.50
C MET A 193 -12.36 7.80 -2.17
N ILE A 194 -12.32 6.84 -1.24
CA ILE A 194 -13.53 6.16 -0.75
C ILE A 194 -14.47 7.17 -0.10
N ASP A 195 -13.94 8.01 0.79
CA ASP A 195 -14.71 9.06 1.46
C ASP A 195 -15.38 10.04 0.48
N ARG A 196 -14.64 10.52 -0.51
CA ARG A 196 -15.20 11.39 -1.57
C ARG A 196 -16.24 10.65 -2.41
N SER A 197 -16.01 9.37 -2.70
CA SER A 197 -16.99 8.53 -3.40
C SER A 197 -18.29 8.43 -2.61
N LEU A 198 -18.23 8.12 -1.31
CA LEU A 198 -19.41 8.03 -0.44
C LEU A 198 -20.21 9.33 -0.38
N THR A 199 -19.55 10.49 -0.55
CA THR A 199 -20.21 11.80 -0.52
C THR A 199 -20.82 12.17 -1.88
N LYS A 200 -20.14 11.88 -2.98
CA LYS A 200 -20.51 12.36 -4.33
C LYS A 200 -21.29 11.33 -5.14
N GLN A 201 -20.90 10.07 -5.07
CA GLN A 201 -21.54 8.94 -5.77
C GLN A 201 -21.38 7.65 -4.92
N PRO A 202 -22.24 7.45 -3.90
CA PRO A 202 -22.14 6.31 -2.99
C PRO A 202 -22.07 4.96 -3.71
N GLN A 203 -22.79 4.81 -4.83
CA GLN A 203 -22.81 3.61 -5.67
C GLN A 203 -21.44 3.23 -6.25
N ALA A 204 -20.49 4.17 -6.35
CA ALA A 204 -19.15 3.92 -6.85
C ALA A 204 -18.17 3.45 -5.76
N ALA A 205 -18.53 3.57 -4.47
CA ALA A 205 -17.62 3.26 -3.36
C ALA A 205 -17.06 1.82 -3.39
N PRO A 206 -17.85 0.76 -3.66
CA PRO A 206 -17.32 -0.60 -3.81
C PRO A 206 -16.24 -0.70 -4.89
N ALA A 207 -16.45 -0.07 -6.05
CA ALA A 207 -15.47 -0.08 -7.14
C ALA A 207 -14.16 0.63 -6.75
N ILE A 208 -14.25 1.74 -6.01
CA ILE A 208 -13.07 2.45 -5.49
C ILE A 208 -12.32 1.61 -4.44
N ILE A 209 -13.02 0.92 -3.55
CA ILE A 209 -12.41 0.01 -2.56
C ILE A 209 -11.59 -1.07 -3.28
N GLN A 210 -12.16 -1.69 -4.31
CA GLN A 210 -11.51 -2.75 -5.08
C GLN A 210 -10.29 -2.28 -5.87
N THR A 211 -10.06 -0.97 -6.06
CA THR A 211 -8.82 -0.48 -6.69
C THR A 211 -7.57 -0.85 -5.91
N ALA A 212 -7.67 -1.15 -4.61
CA ALA A 212 -6.54 -1.59 -3.80
C ALA A 212 -5.91 -2.91 -4.29
N THR A 213 -6.68 -3.77 -4.96
CA THR A 213 -6.18 -5.04 -5.51
C THR A 213 -5.31 -4.87 -6.75
N MET A 214 -5.25 -3.66 -7.33
CA MET A 214 -4.37 -3.40 -8.48
C MET A 214 -2.90 -3.34 -8.08
N ILE A 215 -2.61 -3.15 -6.79
CA ILE A 215 -1.27 -2.91 -6.30
C ILE A 215 -0.82 -4.14 -5.53
N GLU A 216 0.11 -4.87 -6.13
CA GLU A 216 0.58 -6.13 -5.57
C GLU A 216 2.10 -6.30 -5.75
N GLY A 217 2.66 -7.17 -4.92
CA GLY A 217 4.05 -7.60 -5.02
C GLY A 217 5.08 -6.49 -4.84
N TYR A 218 6.11 -6.55 -5.67
CA TYR A 218 7.28 -5.67 -5.64
C TYR A 218 7.78 -5.43 -7.07
N GLY A 219 8.63 -4.42 -7.25
CA GLY A 219 9.27 -4.15 -8.54
C GLY A 219 8.36 -3.61 -9.63
N ASP A 220 8.50 -4.15 -10.84
CA ASP A 220 7.77 -3.68 -12.02
C ASP A 220 6.27 -3.80 -11.84
N VAL A 221 5.80 -4.91 -11.24
CA VAL A 221 4.37 -5.15 -10.98
C VAL A 221 3.82 -4.09 -10.04
N TYR A 222 4.52 -3.79 -8.95
CA TYR A 222 4.14 -2.74 -8.02
C TYR A 222 4.13 -1.35 -8.68
N ARG A 223 5.20 -1.00 -9.42
CA ARG A 223 5.31 0.30 -10.09
C ARG A 223 4.22 0.49 -11.14
N GLN A 224 3.96 -0.55 -11.93
CA GLN A 224 2.89 -0.58 -12.92
C GLN A 224 1.53 -0.41 -12.25
N GLY A 225 1.21 -1.23 -11.23
CA GLY A 225 -0.04 -1.15 -10.50
C GLY A 225 -0.27 0.21 -9.86
N MET A 226 0.78 0.82 -9.30
CA MET A 226 0.73 2.18 -8.76
C MET A 226 0.47 3.22 -9.85
N ALA A 227 1.14 3.11 -11.00
CA ALA A 227 0.93 4.02 -12.13
C ALA A 227 -0.50 3.88 -12.69
N ASP A 228 -1.01 2.65 -12.81
CA ASP A 228 -2.34 2.36 -13.33
C ASP A 228 -3.43 2.86 -12.38
N TRP A 229 -3.25 2.64 -11.08
CA TRP A 229 -4.13 3.16 -10.05
C TRP A 229 -4.19 4.70 -10.11
N ASN A 230 -3.04 5.37 -10.20
CA ASN A 230 -3.00 6.83 -10.32
C ASN A 230 -3.71 7.31 -11.59
N ALA A 231 -3.51 6.64 -12.72
CA ALA A 231 -4.19 7.00 -13.98
C ALA A 231 -5.71 6.90 -13.87
N ILE A 232 -6.25 5.87 -13.21
CA ILE A 232 -7.69 5.73 -12.97
C ILE A 232 -8.21 6.82 -12.04
N ILE A 233 -7.55 7.05 -10.91
CA ILE A 233 -8.00 8.03 -9.92
C ILE A 233 -7.91 9.46 -10.46
N ASP A 234 -6.81 9.82 -11.11
CA ASP A 234 -6.59 11.17 -11.65
C ASP A 234 -7.34 11.39 -12.97
N GLY A 235 -7.58 10.32 -13.74
CA GLY A 235 -8.26 10.38 -15.02
C GLY A 235 -9.79 10.36 -14.92
N LEU A 236 -10.34 9.67 -13.92
CA LEU A 236 -11.79 9.43 -13.78
C LEU A 236 -12.33 9.92 -12.45
N ALA A 237 -11.81 9.43 -11.31
CA ALA A 237 -12.42 9.67 -10.00
C ALA A 237 -12.34 11.15 -9.57
N LYS A 238 -11.14 11.74 -9.51
CA LYS A 238 -10.97 13.15 -9.12
C LYS A 238 -11.75 14.11 -10.03
N PRO A 239 -11.62 14.05 -11.38
CA PRO A 239 -12.41 14.93 -12.26
C PRO A 239 -13.92 14.80 -12.05
N THR A 240 -14.41 13.59 -11.76
CA THR A 240 -15.83 13.37 -11.46
C THR A 240 -16.22 14.00 -10.13
N PHE A 241 -15.42 13.82 -9.07
CA PHE A 241 -15.68 14.40 -7.76
C PHE A 241 -15.56 15.93 -7.72
N ASP A 242 -14.72 16.49 -8.58
CA ASP A 242 -14.49 17.94 -8.73
C ASP A 242 -15.49 18.59 -9.72
N GLY A 243 -16.38 17.80 -10.33
CA GLY A 243 -17.42 18.28 -11.26
C GLY A 243 -16.90 18.64 -12.67
N VAL A 244 -15.63 18.35 -12.96
CA VAL A 244 -15.02 18.58 -14.29
C VAL A 244 -15.49 17.54 -15.31
N LEU A 245 -15.77 16.32 -14.85
CA LEU A 245 -16.23 15.21 -15.69
C LEU A 245 -17.63 14.76 -15.22
N ALA A 246 -18.65 14.99 -16.06
CA ALA A 246 -20.02 14.59 -15.74
C ALA A 246 -20.24 13.10 -16.00
N LEU A 247 -19.73 12.27 -15.10
CA LEU A 247 -19.82 10.82 -15.18
C LEU A 247 -20.85 10.33 -14.17
N SER A 248 -22.00 9.84 -14.60
CA SER A 248 -23.09 9.41 -13.70
C SER A 248 -22.84 8.04 -13.05
N ASP A 249 -22.11 7.16 -13.73
CA ASP A 249 -21.70 5.84 -13.24
C ASP A 249 -20.17 5.73 -13.13
N LEU A 250 -19.60 6.37 -12.11
CA LEU A 250 -18.17 6.24 -11.82
C LEU A 250 -17.77 4.80 -11.49
N GLY A 251 -18.65 4.02 -10.85
CA GLY A 251 -18.36 2.64 -10.45
C GLY A 251 -18.12 1.72 -11.65
N GLY A 252 -19.01 1.79 -12.64
CA GLY A 252 -18.85 1.08 -13.91
C GLY A 252 -17.60 1.53 -14.67
N ALA A 253 -17.35 2.84 -14.74
CA ALA A 253 -16.16 3.38 -15.41
C ALA A 253 -14.84 2.91 -14.77
N VAL A 254 -14.75 2.91 -13.44
CA VAL A 254 -13.59 2.40 -12.71
C VAL A 254 -13.42 0.90 -12.95
N THR A 255 -14.51 0.15 -12.95
CA THR A 255 -14.48 -1.30 -13.21
C THR A 255 -13.99 -1.60 -14.64
N GLU A 256 -14.49 -0.88 -15.63
CA GLU A 256 -14.06 -1.01 -17.04
C GLU A 256 -12.58 -0.63 -17.20
N ALA A 257 -12.13 0.46 -16.57
CA ALA A 257 -10.73 0.87 -16.62
C ALA A 257 -9.81 -0.14 -15.94
N ARG A 258 -10.21 -0.70 -14.78
CA ARG A 258 -9.46 -1.77 -14.09
C ARG A 258 -9.31 -3.00 -14.97
N ALA A 259 -10.37 -3.41 -15.68
CA ALA A 259 -10.31 -4.55 -16.60
C ALA A 259 -9.34 -4.32 -17.77
N ALA A 260 -9.08 -3.06 -18.14
CA ALA A 260 -8.13 -2.69 -19.19
C ALA A 260 -6.67 -2.50 -18.68
N ALA A 261 -6.44 -2.57 -17.36
CA ALA A 261 -5.11 -2.45 -16.76
C ALA A 261 -4.33 -3.76 -16.88
N LEU A 262 -3.86 -4.04 -18.11
CA LEU A 262 -2.98 -5.17 -18.41
C LEU A 262 -1.51 -4.81 -18.17
N PRO A 263 -0.61 -5.80 -18.00
CA PRO A 263 0.84 -5.55 -17.91
C PRO A 263 1.41 -4.86 -19.16
N ASP A 264 1.42 -3.52 -19.15
CA ASP A 264 1.94 -2.66 -20.22
C ASP A 264 2.67 -1.44 -19.61
N PRO A 265 4.02 -1.38 -19.66
CA PRO A 265 4.80 -0.24 -19.15
C PRO A 265 4.37 1.14 -19.69
N ARG A 266 3.74 1.21 -20.87
CA ARG A 266 3.26 2.47 -21.46
C ARG A 266 1.82 2.80 -21.06
N GLN A 267 1.10 1.84 -20.47
CA GLN A 267 -0.30 1.93 -20.06
C GLN A 267 -1.24 2.27 -21.24
N SER A 268 -0.90 1.80 -22.45
CA SER A 268 -1.52 2.22 -23.70
C SER A 268 -3.00 1.84 -23.74
N ALA A 269 -3.32 0.60 -23.34
CA ALA A 269 -4.69 0.10 -23.28
C ALA A 269 -5.52 0.85 -22.23
N LEU A 270 -4.97 1.03 -21.03
CA LEU A 270 -5.62 1.76 -19.94
C LEU A 270 -5.89 3.22 -20.31
N LYS A 271 -4.88 3.94 -20.84
CA LYS A 271 -5.03 5.34 -21.25
C LYS A 271 -6.07 5.51 -22.36
N ARG A 272 -6.05 4.61 -23.36
CA ARG A 272 -7.07 4.60 -24.41
C ARG A 272 -8.46 4.40 -23.81
N LYS A 273 -8.60 3.42 -22.91
CA LYS A 273 -9.88 3.13 -22.25
C LYS A 273 -10.40 4.32 -21.43
N ILE A 274 -9.53 4.98 -20.65
CA ILE A 274 -9.89 6.19 -19.91
C ILE A 274 -10.34 7.31 -20.86
N ALA A 275 -9.64 7.50 -21.99
CA ALA A 275 -10.01 8.49 -23.00
C ALA A 275 -11.38 8.19 -23.63
N GLU A 276 -11.67 6.93 -23.96
CA GLU A 276 -12.98 6.49 -24.47
C GLU A 276 -14.10 6.77 -23.46
N ILE A 277 -13.89 6.44 -22.18
CA ILE A 277 -14.86 6.70 -21.11
C ILE A 277 -15.13 8.21 -20.99
N ARG A 278 -14.07 9.03 -21.00
CA ARG A 278 -14.20 10.50 -20.93
C ARG A 278 -14.94 11.07 -22.14
N ALA A 279 -14.63 10.59 -23.34
CA ALA A 279 -15.31 11.03 -24.56
C ALA A 279 -16.81 10.70 -24.53
N ARG A 280 -17.19 9.51 -24.04
CA ARG A 280 -18.60 9.13 -23.86
C ARG A 280 -19.32 10.03 -22.86
N ALA A 281 -18.69 10.33 -21.73
CA ALA A 281 -19.26 11.23 -20.72
C ALA A 281 -19.51 12.63 -21.29
N THR A 282 -18.55 13.18 -22.05
CA THR A 282 -18.71 14.48 -22.71
C THR A 282 -19.79 14.46 -23.81
N ALA A 283 -19.89 13.40 -24.61
CA ALA A 283 -20.91 13.29 -25.64
C ALA A 283 -22.33 13.19 -25.06
N GLY A 284 -22.50 12.50 -23.93
CA GLY A 284 -23.78 12.41 -23.22
C GLY A 284 -24.33 13.76 -22.76
N LEU A 285 -23.45 14.71 -22.40
CA LEU A 285 -23.85 16.08 -22.04
C LEU A 285 -24.48 16.83 -23.22
N TYR A 286 -23.92 16.71 -24.43
CA TYR A 286 -24.43 17.41 -25.60
C TYR A 286 -25.82 16.93 -26.04
N VAL A 287 -26.10 15.63 -25.87
CA VAL A 287 -27.41 15.04 -26.19
C VAL A 287 -28.49 15.49 -25.19
N GLY A 288 -28.16 15.54 -23.89
CA GLY A 288 -29.08 16.00 -22.85
C GLY A 288 -29.53 17.46 -23.02
N VAL A 289 -28.60 18.36 -23.36
CA VAL A 289 -28.90 19.79 -23.57
C VAL A 289 -29.78 20.04 -24.80
N SER A 290 -29.72 19.17 -25.82
CA SER A 290 -30.54 19.32 -27.03
C SER A 290 -32.00 18.90 -26.80
N SER A 291 -32.23 17.95 -25.89
CA SER A 291 -33.57 17.45 -25.59
C SER A 291 -34.37 18.34 -24.63
N GLU A 292 -33.71 19.24 -23.88
CA GLU A 292 -34.35 20.16 -22.92
C GLU A 292 -34.81 21.48 -23.57
N LYS A 293 -34.47 21.70 -24.85
CA LYS A 293 -34.84 22.88 -25.65
C LYS A 293 -36.02 22.67 -26.60
N THR A 294 -36.70 21.54 -26.52
CA THR A 294 -37.88 21.22 -27.35
C THR A 294 -39.10 21.07 -26.46
#